data_AF-A0A2G1BSS7-F1
#
_entry.id   AF-A0A2G1BSS7-F1
#
_cell.length_a   1.000
_cell.length_b   1.000
_cell.length_c   1.000
_cell.angle_alpha   90.00
_cell.angle_beta   90.00
_cell.angle_gamma   90.00
#
_symmetry.space_group_name_H-M   'P 1'
#
loop_
_entity.id
_entity.type
_entity.pdbx_description
1 polymer ?
#
loop_
_entity_poly.entity_id
_entity_poly.type
_entity_poly.pdbx_seq_one_letter_code
_entity_poly.pdbx_strand_id
1 'polypeptide(L)'
;MISFFINFYRFCKLVFIGIRKDTEFRYLFFFLSLLLTSSTIFYHKIEHWKVIDSLYFSVMTMATVGYGDFVPTHNISKLFTIIYTFLAIGTFVAFTAKIVQFTLQKNTQGSPLQKLTSKFKNKNP
;
A
#
# COMPACT_ATOMS: atom_id res chain seq x y z
N MET A 1 -19.33 15.83 -13.01
CA MET A 1 -17.96 16.04 -12.50
C MET A 1 -17.89 16.10 -10.97
N ILE A 2 -18.79 16.82 -10.29
CA ILE A 2 -18.82 16.90 -8.81
C ILE A 2 -18.93 15.54 -8.09
N SER A 3 -19.71 14.59 -8.61
CA SER A 3 -19.88 13.25 -8.00
C SER A 3 -18.59 12.43 -7.96
N PHE A 4 -17.69 12.61 -8.94
CA PHE A 4 -16.38 11.96 -8.95
C PHE A 4 -15.55 12.43 -7.75
N PHE A 5 -15.47 13.73 -7.52
CA PHE A 5 -14.72 14.31 -6.41
C PHE A 5 -15.28 13.92 -5.04
N ILE A 6 -16.61 13.81 -4.90
CA ILE A 6 -17.23 13.36 -3.65
C ILE A 6 -16.88 11.90 -3.34
N ASN A 7 -16.95 11.02 -4.35
CA ASN A 7 -16.55 9.62 -4.20
C ASN A 7 -15.06 9.48 -3.92
N PHE A 8 -14.24 10.28 -4.59
CA PHE A 8 -12.81 10.32 -4.38
C PHE A 8 -12.46 10.79 -2.96
N TYR A 9 -13.09 11.87 -2.48
CA TYR A 9 -12.92 12.34 -1.10
C TYR A 9 -13.36 11.29 -0.07
N ARG A 10 -14.49 10.60 -0.33
CA ARG A 10 -14.92 9.48 0.52
C ARG A 10 -13.88 8.37 0.54
N PHE A 11 -13.32 7.99 -0.59
CA PHE A 11 -12.26 6.99 -0.67
C PHE A 11 -11.03 7.42 0.14
N CYS A 12 -10.51 8.63 -0.07
CA CYS A 12 -9.37 9.16 0.69
C CYS A 12 -9.66 9.20 2.20
N LYS A 13 -10.86 9.62 2.60
CA LYS A 13 -11.28 9.64 4.01
C LYS A 13 -11.32 8.24 4.61
N LEU A 14 -11.73 7.22 3.84
CA LEU A 14 -11.71 5.82 4.31
C LEU A 14 -10.30 5.30 4.52
N VAL A 15 -9.39 5.59 3.59
CA VAL A 15 -7.97 5.25 3.74
C VAL A 15 -7.40 5.92 4.99
N PHE A 16 -7.69 7.22 5.20
CA PHE A 16 -7.24 7.96 6.39
C PHE A 16 -7.81 7.41 7.71
N ILE A 17 -9.08 6.99 7.71
CA ILE A 17 -9.70 6.36 8.89
C ILE A 17 -9.09 4.98 9.14
N GLY A 18 -8.80 4.21 8.08
CA GLY A 18 -8.10 2.92 8.16
C GLY A 18 -6.72 3.06 8.79
N ILE A 19 -5.92 4.04 8.35
CA ILE A 19 -4.60 4.36 8.92
C ILE A 19 -4.66 4.64 10.42
N ARG A 20 -5.72 5.30 10.91
CA ARG A 20 -5.84 5.65 12.33
C ARG A 20 -6.38 4.52 13.20
N LYS A 21 -7.22 3.64 12.67
CA LYS A 21 -8.00 2.70 13.49
C LYS A 21 -7.38 1.30 13.55
N ASP A 22 -6.71 0.88 12.49
CA ASP A 22 -6.08 -0.44 12.39
C ASP A 22 -4.57 -0.34 12.63
N THR A 23 -4.08 -1.01 13.68
CA THR A 23 -2.67 -1.02 14.05
C THR A 23 -1.81 -1.72 13.01
N GLU A 24 -2.29 -2.82 12.41
CA GLU A 24 -1.54 -3.56 11.38
C GLU A 24 -1.43 -2.74 10.10
N PHE A 25 -2.54 -2.13 9.67
CA PHE A 25 -2.54 -1.22 8.52
C PHE A 25 -1.53 -0.08 8.71
N ARG A 26 -1.49 0.49 9.92
CA ARG A 26 -0.56 1.55 10.28
C ARG A 26 0.90 1.10 10.20
N TYR A 27 1.24 -0.06 10.76
CA TYR A 27 2.61 -0.60 10.68
C TYR A 27 3.03 -0.87 9.24
N LEU A 28 2.17 -1.48 8.43
CA LEU A 28 2.45 -1.72 7.00
C LEU A 28 2.68 -0.40 6.25
N PHE A 29 1.86 0.62 6.49
CA PHE A 29 2.01 1.91 5.85
C PHE A 29 3.33 2.62 6.22
N PHE A 30 3.69 2.62 7.52
CA PHE A 30 4.96 3.19 7.95
C PHE A 30 6.16 2.42 7.41
N PHE A 31 6.09 1.08 7.41
CA PHE A 31 7.17 0.25 6.89
C PHE A 31 7.35 0.43 5.37
N LEU A 32 6.26 0.49 4.60
CA LEU A 32 6.28 0.79 3.17
C LEU A 32 6.89 2.17 2.88
N SER A 33 6.49 3.18 3.65
CA SER A 33 7.02 4.55 3.53
C SER A 33 8.51 4.61 3.85
N LEU A 34 8.96 3.84 4.84
CA LEU A 34 10.38 3.73 5.21
C LEU A 34 11.19 3.05 4.09
N LEU A 35 10.68 1.97 3.50
CA LEU A 35 11.32 1.30 2.36
C LEU A 35 11.42 2.24 1.15
N LEU A 36 10.36 3.02 0.88
CA LEU A 36 10.35 3.94 -0.25
C LEU A 36 11.32 5.11 -0.07
N THR A 37 11.35 5.72 1.11
CA THR A 37 12.27 6.84 1.41
C THR A 37 13.71 6.38 1.48
N SER A 38 14.00 5.24 2.12
CA SER A 38 15.37 4.69 2.20
C SER A 38 15.93 4.36 0.82
N SER A 39 15.16 3.69 -0.04
CA SER A 39 15.59 3.39 -1.42
C SER A 39 15.76 4.65 -2.26
N THR A 40 14.86 5.63 -2.15
CA THR A 40 14.99 6.91 -2.88
C THR A 40 16.28 7.64 -2.51
N ILE A 41 16.59 7.73 -1.21
CA ILE A 41 17.84 8.36 -0.74
C ILE A 41 19.06 7.57 -1.23
N PHE A 42 19.00 6.24 -1.20
CA PHE A 42 20.08 5.38 -1.66
C PHE A 42 20.39 5.61 -3.15
N TYR A 43 19.39 5.52 -4.03
CA TYR A 43 19.61 5.72 -5.48
C TYR A 43 20.01 7.15 -5.81
N HIS A 44 19.47 8.16 -5.11
CA HIS A 44 19.90 9.55 -5.29
C HIS A 44 21.39 9.74 -4.97
N LYS A 45 21.89 9.06 -3.93
CA LYS A 45 23.31 9.18 -3.52
C LYS A 45 24.26 8.34 -4.37
N ILE A 46 23.87 7.12 -4.74
CA ILE A 46 24.77 6.17 -5.41
C ILE A 46 24.68 6.26 -6.93
N GLU A 47 23.48 6.35 -7.50
CA GLU A 47 23.29 6.44 -8.95
C GLU A 47 23.23 7.89 -9.44
N HIS A 48 23.28 8.88 -8.52
CA HIS A 48 23.21 10.31 -8.82
C HIS A 48 21.97 10.75 -9.60
N TRP A 49 20.90 9.93 -9.58
CA TRP A 49 19.62 10.27 -10.19
C TRP A 49 18.96 11.41 -9.41
N LYS A 50 18.08 12.20 -10.07
CA LYS A 50 17.30 13.21 -9.36
C LYS A 50 16.39 12.52 -8.35
N VAL A 51 16.05 13.20 -7.26
CA VAL A 51 15.18 12.63 -6.21
C VAL A 51 13.87 12.09 -6.79
N ILE A 52 13.30 12.77 -7.78
CA ILE A 52 12.07 12.33 -8.45
C ILE A 52 12.27 11.05 -9.28
N ASP A 53 13.41 10.91 -9.95
CA ASP A 53 13.76 9.74 -10.76
C ASP A 53 14.06 8.53 -9.86
N SER A 54 14.77 8.76 -8.74
CA SER A 54 15.00 7.74 -7.71
C SER A 54 13.69 7.27 -7.07
N LEU A 55 12.79 8.19 -6.73
CA LEU A 55 11.47 7.85 -6.19
C LEU A 55 10.66 7.05 -7.20
N TYR A 56 10.68 7.48 -8.47
CA TYR A 56 10.03 6.78 -9.56
C TYR A 56 10.54 5.35 -9.70
N PHE A 57 11.86 5.15 -9.75
CA PHE A 57 12.44 3.81 -9.84
C PHE A 57 12.05 2.92 -8.64
N SER A 58 12.10 3.46 -7.42
CA SER A 58 11.67 2.75 -6.21
C SER A 58 10.20 2.33 -6.28
N VAL A 59 9.30 3.25 -6.67
CA VAL A 59 7.86 2.94 -6.80
C VAL A 59 7.63 1.89 -7.88
N MET A 60 8.25 2.02 -9.05
CA MET A 60 8.07 1.08 -10.16
C MET A 60 8.61 -0.31 -9.83
N THR A 61 9.72 -0.39 -9.10
CA THR A 61 10.29 -1.66 -8.63
C THR A 61 9.39 -2.31 -7.59
N MET A 62 8.91 -1.55 -6.61
CA MET A 62 7.99 -2.03 -5.57
C MET A 62 6.65 -2.51 -6.14
N ALA A 63 6.10 -1.79 -7.11
CA ALA A 63 4.86 -2.15 -7.80
C ALA A 63 5.05 -3.23 -8.88
N THR A 64 6.28 -3.74 -9.06
CA THR A 64 6.65 -4.73 -10.08
C THR A 64 6.31 -4.31 -11.52
N VAL A 65 6.24 -3.00 -11.79
CA VAL A 65 5.97 -2.46 -13.13
C VAL A 65 7.24 -2.52 -13.99
N GLY A 66 8.35 -1.97 -13.48
CA GLY A 66 9.68 -2.13 -14.05
C GLY A 66 9.84 -1.79 -15.54
N TYR A 67 9.56 -0.54 -15.94
CA TYR A 67 9.69 -0.10 -17.35
C TYR A 67 11.10 -0.24 -17.95
N GLY A 68 12.15 -0.25 -17.11
CA GLY A 68 13.54 -0.46 -17.55
C GLY A 68 14.23 0.77 -18.15
N ASP A 69 13.64 1.95 -17.97
CA ASP A 69 14.18 3.26 -18.32
C ASP A 69 15.31 3.71 -17.37
N PHE A 70 15.20 3.36 -16.08
CA PHE A 70 16.27 3.51 -15.09
C PHE A 70 16.76 2.13 -14.66
N VAL A 71 18.08 1.93 -14.71
CA VAL A 71 18.72 0.65 -14.34
C VAL A 71 19.96 0.94 -13.49
N PRO A 72 20.09 0.32 -12.30
CA PRO A 72 21.25 0.53 -11.44
C PRO A 72 22.54 0.08 -12.14
N THR A 73 23.51 0.98 -12.23
CA THR A 73 24.78 0.75 -12.92
C THR A 73 25.84 0.19 -11.97
N HIS A 74 25.81 0.61 -10.70
CA HIS A 74 26.79 0.18 -9.70
C HIS A 74 26.45 -1.20 -9.10
N ASN A 75 27.47 -2.01 -8.83
CA ASN A 75 27.31 -3.34 -8.23
C ASN A 75 26.59 -3.30 -6.88
N ILE A 76 26.88 -2.28 -6.06
CA ILE A 76 26.21 -2.09 -4.77
C ILE A 76 24.72 -1.77 -4.95
N SER A 77 24.35 -0.99 -5.96
CA SER A 77 22.96 -0.66 -6.26
C SER A 77 22.18 -1.86 -6.77
N LYS A 78 22.81 -2.71 -7.58
CA LYS A 78 22.20 -3.97 -8.03
C LYS A 78 21.90 -4.88 -6.85
N LEU A 79 22.86 -5.07 -5.94
CA LEU A 79 22.66 -5.87 -4.73
C LEU A 79 21.56 -5.28 -3.83
N PHE A 80 21.57 -3.97 -3.63
CA PHE A 80 20.52 -3.26 -2.89
C PHE A 80 19.15 -3.46 -3.54
N THR A 81 19.06 -3.36 -4.87
CA THR A 81 17.81 -3.55 -5.62
C THR A 81 17.25 -4.94 -5.41
N ILE A 82 18.09 -5.98 -5.41
CA ILE A 82 17.67 -7.36 -5.15
C ILE A 82 17.01 -7.46 -3.77
N ILE A 83 17.71 -6.99 -2.72
CA ILE A 83 17.21 -7.05 -1.34
C ILE A 83 15.94 -6.21 -1.17
N TYR A 84 15.96 -4.99 -1.70
CA TYR A 84 14.83 -4.07 -1.68
C TYR A 84 13.58 -4.70 -2.33
N THR A 85 13.73 -5.33 -3.49
CA THR A 85 12.62 -5.92 -4.23
C THR A 85 11.90 -7.01 -3.42
N PHE A 86 12.64 -7.92 -2.76
CA PHE A 86 12.03 -8.95 -1.92
C PHE A 86 11.22 -8.37 -0.75
N LEU A 87 11.76 -7.35 -0.06
CA LEU A 87 11.09 -6.70 1.06
C LEU A 87 9.88 -5.86 0.61
N ALA A 88 10.05 -5.12 -0.48
CA ALA A 88 9.06 -4.20 -1.02
C ALA A 88 7.84 -4.94 -1.55
N ILE A 89 8.02 -6.01 -2.33
CA ILE A 89 6.91 -6.81 -2.89
C ILE A 89 6.08 -7.42 -1.77
N GLY A 90 6.71 -8.09 -0.79
CA GLY A 90 5.98 -8.73 0.31
C GLY A 90 5.13 -7.73 1.10
N THR A 91 5.72 -6.57 1.41
CA THR A 91 5.01 -5.50 2.12
C THR A 91 3.88 -4.89 1.28
N PHE A 92 4.13 -4.66 0.00
CA PHE A 92 3.16 -4.08 -0.92
C PHE A 92 1.95 -5.00 -1.14
N VAL A 93 2.18 -6.31 -1.30
CA VAL A 93 1.12 -7.31 -1.39
C VAL A 93 0.33 -7.40 -0.08
N ALA A 94 1.00 -7.42 1.07
CA ALA A 94 0.31 -7.42 2.37
C ALA A 94 -0.56 -6.17 2.56
N PHE A 95 -0.04 -5.00 2.18
CA PHE A 95 -0.76 -3.73 2.27
C PHE A 95 -2.01 -3.71 1.38
N THR A 96 -1.89 -4.12 0.12
CA THR A 96 -3.03 -4.21 -0.80
C THR A 96 -4.08 -5.23 -0.34
N ALA A 97 -3.65 -6.40 0.15
CA ALA A 97 -4.55 -7.39 0.73
C ALA A 97 -5.33 -6.84 1.94
N LYS A 98 -4.66 -6.07 2.81
CA LYS A 98 -5.33 -5.42 3.96
C LYS A 98 -6.31 -4.34 3.53
N ILE A 99 -6.03 -3.56 2.50
CA ILE A 99 -7.00 -2.60 1.92
C ILE A 99 -8.27 -3.34 1.47
N VAL A 100 -8.11 -4.47 0.78
CA VAL A 100 -9.24 -5.29 0.31
C VAL A 100 -10.03 -5.84 1.49
N GLN A 101 -9.37 -6.41 2.49
CA GLN A 101 -10.03 -6.94 3.69
C GLN A 101 -10.78 -5.85 4.46
N PHE A 102 -10.19 -4.66 4.65
CA PHE A 102 -10.84 -3.54 5.30
C PHE A 102 -12.09 -3.07 4.55
N THR A 103 -12.02 -3.07 3.22
CA THR A 103 -13.16 -2.73 2.35
C THR A 103 -14.26 -3.79 2.42
N LEU A 104 -13.90 -5.06 2.35
CA LEU A 104 -14.84 -6.18 2.42
C LEU A 104 -15.49 -6.30 3.80
N GLN A 105 -14.73 -6.22 4.89
CA GLN A 105 -15.28 -6.26 6.25
C GLN A 105 -16.33 -5.17 6.46
N LYS A 106 -16.05 -3.96 6.00
CA LYS A 106 -17.00 -2.85 6.10
C LYS A 106 -18.29 -3.10 5.30
N ASN A 107 -18.19 -3.70 4.12
CA ASN A 107 -19.34 -4.04 3.28
C ASN A 107 -20.15 -5.22 3.84
N THR A 108 -19.48 -6.24 4.36
CA THR A 108 -20.15 -7.44 4.92
C THR A 108 -20.90 -7.10 6.22
N GLN A 109 -20.33 -6.25 7.09
CA GLN A 109 -21.02 -5.76 8.31
C GLN A 109 -22.25 -4.88 8.01
N GLY A 110 -22.30 -4.27 6.83
CA GLY A 110 -23.45 -3.50 6.35
C GLY A 110 -24.55 -4.34 5.70
N SER A 111 -24.31 -5.63 5.44
CA SER A 111 -25.23 -6.50 4.70
C SER A 111 -26.53 -6.75 5.48
N PRO A 112 -27.71 -6.55 4.87
CA PRO A 112 -29.00 -6.93 5.45
C PRO A 112 -29.03 -8.39 5.91
N LEU A 113 -28.31 -9.28 5.21
CA LEU A 113 -28.23 -10.70 5.55
C LEU A 113 -27.56 -10.92 6.90
N GLN A 114 -26.44 -10.24 7.22
CA GLN A 114 -25.81 -10.40 8.54
C GLN A 114 -26.68 -9.88 9.68
N LYS A 115 -27.42 -8.78 9.46
CA LYS A 115 -28.39 -8.25 10.43
C LYS A 115 -29.56 -9.21 10.62
N LEU A 116 -29.98 -9.90 9.56
CA LEU A 116 -31.00 -10.94 9.63
C LEU A 116 -30.47 -12.17 10.38
N THR A 117 -29.28 -12.68 10.05
CA THR A 117 -28.68 -13.84 10.71
C THR A 117 -28.44 -13.60 12.21
N SER A 118 -27.99 -12.40 12.60
CA SER A 118 -27.85 -12.05 14.02
C SER A 118 -29.20 -11.89 14.73
N LYS A 119 -30.21 -11.34 14.04
CA LYS A 119 -31.59 -11.26 14.55
C LYS A 119 -32.24 -12.65 14.71
N PHE A 120 -31.97 -13.59 13.81
CA PHE A 120 -32.43 -14.98 13.92
C PHE A 120 -31.68 -15.74 15.02
N LYS A 121 -30.35 -15.57 15.14
CA LYS A 121 -29.55 -16.18 16.20
C LYS A 121 -29.94 -15.70 17.61
N ASN A 122 -30.38 -14.44 17.74
CA ASN A 122 -30.82 -13.88 19.02
C ASN A 122 -32.31 -14.16 19.35
N LYS A 123 -33.03 -14.89 18.48
CA LYS A 123 -34.47 -15.20 18.66
C LYS A 123 -34.74 -16.67 19.00
N ASN A 124 -33.73 -17.53 18.95
CA ASN A 124 -33.81 -18.90 19.47
C ASN A 124 -33.01 -18.99 20.78
N PRO A 125 -33.67 -19.19 21.93
CA PRO A 125 -33.00 -19.54 23.18
C PRO A 125 -32.33 -20.91 23.12
#